data_AF-A0ABD1VBZ2-F1
#
_entry.id   AF-A0ABD1VBZ2-F1
#
_cell.length_a   1.000
_cell.length_b   1.000
_cell.length_c   1.000
_cell.angle_alpha   90.00
_cell.angle_beta   90.00
_cell.angle_gamma   90.00
#
_symmetry.space_group_name_H-M   'P 1'
#
loop_
_entity.id
_entity.type
_entity.pdbx_description
1 polymer ?
#
loop_
_entity_poly.entity_id
_entity_poly.type
_entity_poly.pdbx_seq_one_letter_code
_entity_poly.pdbx_strand_id
1 'polypeptide(L)'
;MKEENKLLELMVRVAACIFKFMSSQEASNMFKRAQFPESDLAYKLVQILKNYQYPSIKVPNIRRYVIEIAIWMMKNNEANILTFARQGMERVLESILDTTFELESFSIFCGTIGLCRHSTTIQTLVETAMKLLAE
;
A
#
# COMPACT_ATOMS: atom_id res chain seq x y z
N MET A 1 8.42 -6.95 -21.08
CA MET A 1 8.65 -6.50 -19.69
C MET A 1 8.57 -4.99 -19.71
N LYS A 2 7.73 -4.33 -18.92
CA LYS A 2 7.73 -2.85 -18.87
C LYS A 2 8.54 -2.43 -17.65
N GLU A 3 9.66 -1.75 -17.87
CA GLU A 3 10.51 -1.19 -16.81
C GLU A 3 9.72 -0.28 -15.87
N GLU A 4 8.68 0.36 -16.41
CA GLU A 4 7.68 1.17 -15.70
C GLU A 4 7.10 0.49 -14.46
N ASN A 5 6.81 -0.83 -14.52
CA ASN A 5 6.21 -1.53 -13.37
C ASN A 5 7.20 -1.72 -12.22
N LYS A 6 8.48 -1.99 -12.54
CA LYS A 6 9.54 -2.09 -11.53
C LYS A 6 9.83 -0.72 -10.91
N LEU A 7 9.84 0.32 -11.75
CA LEU A 7 9.98 1.69 -11.27
C LEU A 7 8.81 2.07 -10.35
N LEU A 8 7.58 1.70 -10.69
CA LEU A 8 6.42 1.94 -9.84
C LEU A 8 6.58 1.27 -8.46
N GLU A 9 6.92 -0.01 -8.40
CA GLU A 9 7.14 -0.71 -7.12
C GLU A 9 8.23 -0.03 -6.29
N LEU A 10 9.34 0.37 -6.93
CA LEU A 10 10.42 1.10 -6.28
C LEU A 10 9.93 2.44 -5.69
N MET A 11 9.17 3.21 -6.46
CA MET A 11 8.66 4.52 -6.03
C MET A 11 7.66 4.37 -4.88
N VAL A 12 6.75 3.40 -4.94
CA VAL A 12 5.80 3.11 -3.84
C VAL A 12 6.56 2.66 -2.59
N ARG A 13 7.58 1.81 -2.73
CA ARG A 13 8.44 1.40 -1.60
C ARG A 13 9.09 2.61 -0.93
N VAL A 14 9.70 3.49 -1.71
CA VAL A 14 10.36 4.70 -1.18
C VAL A 14 9.34 5.60 -0.50
N ALA A 15 8.16 5.79 -1.08
CA ALA A 15 7.09 6.55 -0.47
C ALA A 15 6.65 5.95 0.87
N ALA A 16 6.42 4.64 0.95
CA ALA A 16 6.08 3.95 2.20
C ALA A 16 7.15 4.16 3.28
N CYS A 17 8.44 4.11 2.91
CA CYS A 17 9.54 4.41 3.83
C CYS A 17 9.53 5.87 4.32
N ILE A 18 9.25 6.83 3.45
CA ILE A 18 9.20 8.26 3.81
C ILE A 18 8.01 8.55 4.72
N PHE A 19 6.81 8.07 4.36
CA PHE A 19 5.59 8.31 5.13
C PHE A 19 5.70 7.79 6.56
N LYS A 20 6.40 6.67 6.79
CA LYS A 20 6.64 6.15 8.15
C LYS A 20 7.24 7.17 9.12
N PHE A 21 8.01 8.14 8.63
CA PHE A 21 8.66 9.17 9.44
C PHE A 21 8.05 10.56 9.27
N MET A 22 6.97 10.68 8.48
CA MET A 22 6.30 11.95 8.21
C MET A 22 5.03 12.08 9.06
N SER A 23 4.82 13.25 9.64
CA SER A 23 3.57 13.58 10.32
C SER A 23 2.44 13.90 9.32
N SER A 24 1.19 13.79 9.76
CA SER A 24 0.02 14.16 8.94
C SER A 24 0.07 15.64 8.51
N GLN A 25 0.58 16.53 9.37
CA GLN A 25 0.71 17.95 9.06
C GLN A 25 1.78 18.22 7.98
N GLU A 26 2.94 17.56 8.06
CA GLU A 26 3.99 17.66 7.04
C GLU A 26 3.51 17.14 5.69
N ALA A 27 2.79 16.02 5.70
CA ALA A 27 2.22 15.46 4.48
C ALA A 27 1.14 16.35 3.88
N SER A 28 0.21 16.87 4.67
CA SER A 28 -0.82 17.80 4.18
C SER A 28 -0.18 19.04 3.54
N ASN A 29 0.88 19.56 4.15
CA ASN A 29 1.65 20.67 3.57
C ASN A 29 2.35 20.26 2.26
N MET A 30 2.89 19.05 2.18
CA MET A 30 3.49 18.52 0.95
C MET A 30 2.45 18.38 -0.17
N PHE A 31 1.29 17.78 0.09
CA PHE A 31 0.21 17.62 -0.90
C PHE A 31 -0.30 18.98 -1.41
N LYS A 32 -0.46 19.96 -0.53
CA LYS A 32 -0.80 21.34 -0.92
C LYS A 32 0.25 21.98 -1.83
N ARG A 33 1.54 21.86 -1.49
CA ARG A 33 2.64 22.38 -2.32
C ARG A 33 2.73 21.68 -3.68
N ALA A 34 2.48 20.38 -3.71
CA ALA A 34 2.50 19.59 -4.92
C ALA A 34 1.26 19.80 -5.81
N GLN A 35 0.26 20.56 -5.34
CA GLN A 35 -1.05 20.71 -6.00
C GLN A 35 -1.69 19.35 -6.35
N PHE A 36 -1.44 18.35 -5.50
CA PHE A 36 -1.88 16.98 -5.70
C PHE A 36 -2.75 16.57 -4.51
N PRO A 37 -4.07 16.44 -4.68
CA PRO A 37 -4.98 16.06 -3.60
C PRO A 37 -4.66 14.69 -3.00
N GLU A 38 -4.79 14.55 -1.69
CA GLU A 38 -4.69 13.25 -0.99
C GLU A 38 -5.70 12.24 -1.55
N SER A 39 -6.88 12.70 -1.97
CA SER A 39 -7.90 11.87 -2.61
C SER A 39 -7.42 11.22 -3.91
N ASP A 40 -6.58 11.90 -4.66
CA ASP A 40 -6.05 11.40 -5.93
C ASP A 40 -5.00 10.32 -5.67
N LEU A 41 -4.21 10.47 -4.61
CA LEU A 41 -3.32 9.40 -4.14
C LEU A 41 -4.14 8.18 -3.72
N ALA A 42 -5.15 8.36 -2.87
CA ALA A 42 -6.01 7.29 -2.39
C ALA A 42 -6.66 6.53 -3.57
N TYR A 43 -7.20 7.26 -4.55
CA TYR A 43 -7.73 6.67 -5.78
C TYR A 43 -6.67 5.83 -6.51
N LYS A 44 -5.47 6.38 -6.76
CA LYS A 44 -4.38 5.67 -7.46
C LYS A 44 -3.96 4.40 -6.72
N LEU A 45 -3.86 4.44 -5.39
CA LEU A 45 -3.51 3.28 -4.58
C LEU A 45 -4.54 2.16 -4.74
N VAL A 46 -5.83 2.47 -4.69
CA VAL A 46 -6.90 1.49 -4.93
C VAL A 46 -6.82 0.90 -6.34
N GLN A 47 -6.56 1.73 -7.35
CA GLN A 47 -6.40 1.24 -8.73
C GLN A 47 -5.18 0.33 -8.90
N ILE A 48 -4.08 0.62 -8.21
CA ILE A 48 -2.91 -0.27 -8.20
C ILE A 48 -3.33 -1.63 -7.62
N LEU A 49 -4.00 -1.68 -6.47
CA LEU A 49 -4.43 -2.96 -5.89
C LEU A 49 -5.40 -3.72 -6.78
N LYS A 50 -6.35 -3.03 -7.44
CA LYS A 50 -7.25 -3.65 -8.44
C LYS A 50 -6.47 -4.26 -9.62
N ASN A 51 -5.45 -3.58 -10.10
CA ASN A 51 -4.59 -4.08 -11.19
C ASN A 51 -3.68 -5.23 -10.76
N TYR A 52 -3.36 -5.32 -9.47
CA TYR A 52 -2.57 -6.38 -8.86
C TYR A 52 -3.43 -7.28 -7.98
N GLN A 53 -4.62 -7.67 -8.46
CA GLN A 53 -5.52 -8.56 -7.73
C GLN A 53 -4.87 -9.91 -7.38
N TYR A 54 -3.90 -10.37 -8.17
CA TYR A 54 -3.09 -11.56 -7.92
C TYR A 54 -1.62 -11.20 -7.64
N PRO A 55 -0.90 -11.99 -6.85
CA PRO A 55 0.50 -11.74 -6.55
C PRO A 55 1.34 -11.80 -7.82
N SER A 56 2.31 -10.90 -7.95
CA SER A 56 3.17 -10.79 -9.13
C SER A 56 4.62 -11.05 -8.77
N ILE A 57 5.20 -12.11 -9.31
CA ILE A 57 6.62 -12.44 -9.13
C ILE A 57 7.53 -11.30 -9.65
N LYS A 58 7.03 -10.47 -10.58
CA LYS A 58 7.80 -9.37 -11.18
C LYS A 58 7.84 -8.11 -10.30
N VAL A 59 6.82 -7.91 -9.48
CA VAL A 59 6.68 -6.79 -8.55
C VAL A 59 6.11 -7.28 -7.21
N PRO A 60 6.85 -8.15 -6.50
CA PRO A 60 6.32 -8.99 -5.43
C PRO A 60 5.82 -8.23 -4.20
N ASN A 61 6.23 -6.98 -4.00
CA ASN A 61 5.89 -6.20 -2.81
C ASN A 61 4.94 -5.03 -3.11
N ILE A 62 4.47 -4.88 -4.36
CA ILE A 62 3.63 -3.74 -4.72
C ILE A 62 2.37 -3.67 -3.87
N ARG A 63 1.68 -4.78 -3.63
CA ARG A 63 0.49 -4.84 -2.78
C ARG A 63 0.77 -4.39 -1.35
N ARG A 64 1.83 -4.95 -0.75
CA ARG A 64 2.27 -4.61 0.61
C ARG A 64 2.49 -3.11 0.77
N TYR A 65 3.34 -2.51 -0.06
CA TYR A 65 3.68 -1.10 0.10
C TYR A 65 2.49 -0.17 -0.14
N VAL A 66 1.60 -0.54 -1.06
CA VAL A 66 0.35 0.20 -1.27
C VAL A 66 -0.55 0.16 -0.03
N ILE A 67 -0.70 -1.02 0.60
CA ILE A 67 -1.48 -1.17 1.83
C ILE A 67 -0.82 -0.40 2.99
N GLU A 68 0.51 -0.43 3.12
CA GLU A 68 1.23 0.33 4.15
C GLU A 68 0.98 1.84 4.02
N ILE A 69 1.02 2.39 2.80
CA ILE A 69 0.70 3.81 2.56
C ILE A 69 -0.78 4.09 2.88
N ALA A 70 -1.70 3.23 2.46
CA ALA A 70 -3.13 3.41 2.74
C ALA A 70 -3.42 3.44 4.26
N ILE A 71 -2.85 2.51 5.03
CA ILE A 71 -2.93 2.50 6.50
C ILE A 71 -2.41 3.82 7.08
N TRP A 72 -1.25 4.29 6.60
CA TRP A 72 -0.67 5.53 7.08
C TRP A 72 -1.59 6.73 6.79
N MET A 73 -2.20 6.79 5.60
CA MET A 73 -3.13 7.85 5.23
C MET A 73 -4.42 7.85 6.06
N MET A 74 -4.89 6.67 6.50
CA MET A 74 -6.12 6.52 7.29
C MET A 74 -5.93 6.82 8.77
N LYS A 75 -4.79 6.44 9.37
CA LYS A 75 -4.53 6.48 10.83
C LYS A 75 -4.83 7.80 11.54
N ASN A 76 -4.78 8.93 10.86
CA ASN A 76 -4.99 10.26 11.46
C ASN A 76 -5.84 11.19 10.57
N ASN A 77 -6.62 10.64 9.63
CA ASN A 77 -7.44 11.45 8.72
C ASN A 77 -8.73 10.73 8.30
N GLU A 78 -9.83 11.06 8.96
CA GLU A 78 -11.18 10.52 8.65
C GLU A 78 -11.61 10.79 7.20
N ALA A 79 -11.19 11.92 6.61
CA ALA A 79 -11.51 12.21 5.21
C ALA A 79 -10.87 11.19 4.26
N ASN A 80 -9.68 10.67 4.60
CA ASN A 80 -9.03 9.61 3.85
C ASN A 80 -9.75 8.27 4.03
N ILE A 81 -10.23 7.95 5.24
CA ILE A 81 -11.04 6.74 5.50
C ILE A 81 -12.28 6.73 4.59
N LEU A 82 -13.06 7.83 4.61
CA LEU A 82 -14.25 7.97 3.76
C LEU A 82 -13.90 7.89 2.28
N THR A 83 -12.75 8.44 1.87
CA THR A 83 -12.29 8.37 0.49
C THR A 83 -11.96 6.93 0.09
N PHE A 84 -11.21 6.18 0.90
CA PHE A 84 -10.91 4.77 0.61
C PHE A 84 -12.17 3.90 0.57
N ALA A 85 -13.09 4.09 1.52
CA ALA A 85 -14.37 3.38 1.55
C ALA A 85 -15.17 3.62 0.26
N ARG A 86 -15.32 4.89 -0.17
CA ARG A 86 -16.01 5.26 -1.43
C ARG A 86 -15.37 4.65 -2.67
N GLN A 87 -14.05 4.43 -2.67
CA GLN A 87 -13.34 3.80 -3.78
C GLN A 87 -13.45 2.26 -3.80
N GLY A 88 -14.12 1.69 -2.80
CA GLY A 88 -14.33 0.26 -2.64
C GLY A 88 -13.11 -0.49 -2.11
N MET A 89 -12.31 0.15 -1.26
CA MET A 89 -11.09 -0.44 -0.69
C MET A 89 -11.37 -1.76 0.05
N GLU A 90 -12.49 -1.87 0.76
CA GLU A 90 -12.87 -3.10 1.50
C GLU A 90 -12.88 -4.34 0.59
N ARG A 91 -13.63 -4.29 -0.51
CA ARG A 91 -13.72 -5.42 -1.46
C ARG A 91 -12.37 -5.75 -2.10
N VAL A 92 -11.54 -4.74 -2.30
CA VAL A 92 -10.18 -4.92 -2.85
C VAL A 92 -9.31 -5.65 -1.83
N LEU A 93 -9.42 -5.29 -0.55
CA LEU A 93 -8.69 -5.94 0.55
C LEU A 93 -9.17 -7.38 0.79
N GLU A 94 -10.47 -7.65 0.73
CA GLU A 94 -11.04 -9.01 0.76
C GLU A 94 -10.43 -9.89 -0.34
N SER A 95 -10.42 -9.39 -1.58
CA SER A 95 -9.81 -10.11 -2.69
C SER A 95 -8.31 -10.33 -2.50
N ILE A 96 -7.60 -9.46 -1.79
CA ILE A 96 -6.17 -9.65 -1.50
C ILE A 96 -5.99 -10.77 -0.47
N LEU A 97 -6.86 -10.87 0.56
CA LEU A 97 -6.83 -11.99 1.50
C LEU A 97 -7.02 -13.32 0.77
N ASP A 98 -8.03 -13.40 -0.12
CA ASP A 98 -8.35 -14.62 -0.87
C ASP A 98 -7.23 -15.04 -1.84
N THR A 99 -6.46 -14.09 -2.33
CA THR A 99 -5.36 -14.31 -3.29
C THR A 99 -3.98 -14.23 -2.64
N THR A 100 -3.92 -14.15 -1.30
CA THR A 100 -2.65 -14.14 -0.59
C THR A 100 -2.02 -15.52 -0.74
N PHE A 101 -0.79 -15.53 -1.27
CA PHE A 101 0.00 -16.74 -1.46
C PHE A 101 1.27 -16.67 -0.59
N GLU A 102 1.89 -17.80 -0.27
CA GLU A 102 3.10 -17.87 0.58
C GLU A 102 4.20 -16.90 0.12
N LEU A 103 4.30 -16.65 -1.19
CA LEU A 103 5.28 -15.79 -1.82
C LEU A 103 5.27 -14.35 -1.27
N GLU A 104 4.11 -13.83 -0.87
CA GLU A 104 4.00 -12.49 -0.24
C GLU A 104 4.05 -12.53 1.29
N SER A 105 3.81 -13.71 1.85
CA SER A 105 3.72 -13.89 3.28
C SER A 105 5.10 -13.92 3.94
N PHE A 106 6.18 -14.30 3.21
CA PHE A 106 7.45 -14.64 3.87
C PHE A 106 8.77 -14.20 3.22
N SER A 107 8.84 -13.55 2.03
CA SER A 107 10.14 -13.51 1.33
C SER A 107 10.43 -12.25 0.48
N ILE A 108 11.35 -11.40 0.95
CA ILE A 108 12.21 -10.63 0.05
C ILE A 108 13.42 -11.52 -0.24
N PHE A 109 13.53 -12.04 -1.46
CA PHE A 109 14.77 -12.69 -1.91
C PHE A 109 15.79 -11.59 -2.22
N CYS A 110 16.81 -11.45 -1.39
CA CYS A 110 17.91 -10.52 -1.61
C CYS A 110 19.13 -11.36 -1.98
N GLY A 111 19.55 -11.35 -3.24
CA GLY A 111 20.44 -12.37 -3.83
C GLY A 111 21.67 -12.76 -3.00
N THR A 112 22.40 -11.79 -2.43
CA THR A 112 23.59 -12.02 -1.59
C THR A 112 23.28 -12.28 -0.11
N ILE A 113 22.07 -11.97 0.36
CA ILE A 113 21.67 -12.01 1.79
C ILE A 113 20.70 -13.18 2.08
N GLY A 114 20.08 -13.76 1.05
CA GLY A 114 19.11 -14.84 1.17
C GLY A 114 17.68 -14.35 1.41
N LEU A 115 16.94 -15.08 2.24
CA LEU A 115 15.52 -14.82 2.54
C LEU A 115 15.37 -13.78 3.66
N CYS A 116 14.99 -12.55 3.32
CA CYS A 116 14.61 -11.55 4.32
C CYS A 116 13.12 -11.66 4.63
N ARG A 117 12.79 -11.89 5.91
CA ARG A 117 11.40 -11.92 6.40
C ARG A 117 10.95 -10.50 6.74
N HIS A 118 9.75 -10.14 6.32
CA HIS A 118 9.07 -9.00 6.89
C HIS A 118 8.63 -9.32 8.32
N SER A 119 8.74 -8.35 9.23
CA SER A 119 8.28 -8.50 10.63
C SER A 119 6.76 -8.62 10.76
N THR A 120 6.02 -8.08 9.78
CA THR A 120 4.56 -8.06 9.74
C THR A 120 4.09 -8.74 8.47
N THR A 121 3.12 -9.66 8.57
CA THR A 121 2.55 -10.36 7.40
C THR A 121 1.62 -9.44 6.61
N ILE A 122 1.38 -9.76 5.34
CA ILE A 122 0.41 -9.01 4.53
C ILE A 122 -1.00 -9.14 5.11
N GLN A 123 -1.35 -10.29 5.66
CA GLN A 123 -2.62 -10.52 6.34
C GLN A 123 -2.84 -9.51 7.48
N THR A 124 -1.85 -9.34 8.37
CA THR A 124 -1.95 -8.37 9.47
C THR A 124 -2.11 -6.93 8.98
N LEU A 125 -1.46 -6.58 7.86
CA LEU A 125 -1.64 -5.27 7.22
C LEU A 125 -3.08 -5.11 6.71
N VAL A 126 -3.61 -6.11 6.00
CA VAL A 126 -4.98 -6.07 5.51
C VAL A 126 -5.99 -5.98 6.66
N GLU A 127 -5.84 -6.78 7.71
CA GLU A 127 -6.69 -6.71 8.90
C GLU A 127 -6.65 -5.33 9.56
N THR A 128 -5.46 -4.69 9.62
CA THR A 128 -5.31 -3.33 10.14
C THR A 128 -6.05 -2.32 9.27
N ALA A 129 -5.92 -2.43 7.95
CA ALA A 129 -6.60 -1.56 7.01
C ALA A 129 -8.13 -1.73 7.07
N MET A 130 -8.63 -2.96 7.20
CA MET A 130 -10.06 -3.25 7.37
C MET A 130 -10.60 -2.67 8.67
N LYS A 131 -9.85 -2.74 9.78
CA LYS A 131 -10.23 -2.11 11.05
C LYS A 131 -10.38 -0.60 10.92
N LEU A 132 -9.42 0.06 10.27
CA LEU A 132 -9.47 1.51 10.03
C LEU A 132 -10.63 1.94 9.12
N LEU A 133 -11.09 1.07 8.21
CA LEU A 133 -12.25 1.35 7.36
C LEU A 133 -13.59 1.24 8.10
N ALA A 134 -13.61 0.49 9.20
CA ALA A 134 -14.79 0.28 10.04
C ALA A 134 -14.91 1.30 11.20
N GLU A 135 -13.94 2.21 11.34
CA GLU A 135 -13.97 3.36 12.27
C GLU A 135 -14.83 4.50 11.72
#